data_AF-A0A7S1FQ50-F1
#
_entry.id   AF-A0A7S1FQ50-F1
#
_cell.length_a   1.000
_cell.length_b   1.000
_cell.length_c   1.000
_cell.angle_alpha   90.00
_cell.angle_beta   90.00
_cell.angle_gamma   90.00
#
_symmetry.space_group_name_H-M   'P 1'
#
loop_
_entity.id
_entity.type
_entity.pdbx_description
1 polymer ?
#
loop_
_entity_poly.entity_id
_entity_poly.type
_entity_poly.pdbx_seq_one_letter_code
_entity_poly.pdbx_strand_id
1 'polypeptide(L)'
;MTFFDWTICDSITVGDLFKLIVPAGWTAVCFAAFLAYLLSPLSRGDPPRVGSACVVLVAALSGSGLSTAVFSFHRATSTFSIDWDEGQKESRRQRLKIHSSISTNFSLLSLALVIFFAGFAPQRELCAHETCGADVGWSAISLISSVIWLLISLMGMRKLSKTGSKIGEVGLPP
;
A
#
# COMPACT_ATOMS: atom_id res chain seq x y z
N MET A 1 19.54 11.62 7.84
CA MET A 1 19.43 10.36 8.59
C MET A 1 18.64 10.69 9.85
N THR A 2 17.31 10.64 9.79
CA THR A 2 16.44 11.07 10.90
C THR A 2 16.21 9.90 11.84
N PHE A 3 16.65 10.07 13.09
CA PHE A 3 16.32 9.23 14.22
C PHE A 3 14.79 9.05 14.30
N PHE A 4 14.32 7.82 14.23
CA PHE A 4 12.97 7.47 14.65
C PHE A 4 12.91 7.68 16.17
N ASP A 5 12.23 8.73 16.62
CA ASP A 5 11.94 8.91 18.03
C ASP A 5 10.84 7.91 18.43
N TRP A 6 11.23 6.85 19.14
CA TRP A 6 10.38 5.74 19.57
C TRP A 6 9.61 6.03 20.87
N THR A 7 9.68 7.25 21.39
CA THR A 7 9.26 7.64 22.75
C THR A 7 7.76 7.96 22.91
N ILE A 8 6.89 7.51 21.99
CA ILE A 8 5.43 7.59 22.15
C ILE A 8 4.82 6.23 21.78
N CYS A 9 4.92 5.27 22.71
CA CYS A 9 4.31 3.94 22.61
C CYS A 9 3.51 3.62 23.87
N ASP A 10 2.63 4.51 24.31
CA ASP A 10 1.61 4.13 25.29
C ASP A 10 0.42 3.50 24.56
N SER A 11 0.54 2.18 24.40
CA SER A 11 -0.43 1.19 23.95
C SER A 11 -0.86 1.20 22.47
N ILE A 12 -0.21 0.34 21.67
CA ILE A 12 -0.87 -0.25 20.49
C ILE A 12 -2.01 -1.10 21.03
N THR A 13 -3.26 -0.77 20.70
CA THR A 13 -4.39 -1.57 21.18
C THR A 13 -4.44 -2.90 20.41
N VAL A 14 -5.00 -3.96 21.01
CA VAL A 14 -5.20 -5.26 20.33
C VAL A 14 -6.00 -5.08 19.02
N GLY A 15 -6.93 -4.11 19.00
CA GLY A 15 -7.69 -3.75 17.79
C GLY A 15 -6.83 -3.17 16.67
N ASP A 16 -5.67 -2.59 16.98
CA ASP A 16 -4.74 -2.02 16.01
C ASP A 16 -3.90 -3.10 15.35
N LEU A 17 -3.51 -4.11 16.14
CA LEU A 17 -2.87 -5.32 15.62
C LEU A 17 -3.80 -6.02 14.63
N PHE A 18 -5.08 -6.19 14.97
CA PHE A 18 -6.04 -6.90 14.11
C PHE A 18 -6.21 -6.25 12.73
N LYS A 19 -6.22 -4.92 12.66
CA LYS A 19 -6.33 -4.16 11.40
C LYS A 19 -5.07 -4.28 10.53
N LEU A 20 -3.91 -4.53 11.13
CA LEU A 20 -2.63 -4.67 10.43
C LEU A 20 -2.33 -6.12 10.04
N ILE A 21 -2.86 -7.12 10.76
CA ILE A 21 -2.66 -8.54 10.47
C ILE A 21 -3.08 -8.88 9.04
N VAL A 22 -4.19 -8.34 8.55
CA VAL A 22 -4.69 -8.65 7.20
C VAL A 22 -3.73 -8.12 6.12
N PRO A 23 -3.42 -6.82 6.02
CA PRO A 23 -2.54 -6.33 4.97
C PRO A 23 -1.07 -6.76 5.16
N ALA A 24 -0.58 -6.92 6.39
CA ALA A 24 0.78 -7.41 6.64
C ALA A 24 0.92 -8.91 6.37
N GLY A 25 -0.06 -9.72 6.80
CA GLY A 25 -0.12 -11.15 6.51
C GLY A 25 -0.21 -11.41 5.01
N TRP A 26 -1.04 -10.63 4.30
CA TRP A 26 -1.12 -10.69 2.85
C TRP A 26 0.22 -10.35 2.18
N THR A 27 0.89 -9.31 2.64
CA THR A 27 2.22 -8.93 2.15
C THR A 27 3.23 -10.07 2.31
N ALA A 28 3.22 -10.75 3.46
CA ALA A 28 4.09 -11.89 3.73
C ALA A 28 3.80 -13.07 2.78
N VAL A 29 2.51 -13.37 2.54
CA VAL A 29 2.10 -14.40 1.58
C VAL A 29 2.56 -14.06 0.16
N CYS A 30 2.38 -12.81 -0.30
CA CYS A 30 2.87 -12.38 -1.60
C CYS A 30 4.40 -12.47 -1.68
N PHE A 31 5.13 -12.11 -0.61
CA PHE A 31 6.58 -12.22 -0.61
C PHE A 31 7.05 -13.68 -0.67
N ALA A 32 6.40 -14.58 0.06
CA ALA A 32 6.67 -16.01 -0.03
C ALA A 32 6.36 -16.56 -1.43
N ALA A 33 5.24 -16.15 -2.04
CA ALA A 33 4.89 -16.52 -3.41
C ALA A 33 5.91 -15.99 -4.42
N PHE A 34 6.36 -14.74 -4.28
CA PHE A 34 7.44 -14.16 -5.10
C PHE A 34 8.71 -15.00 -5.05
N LEU A 35 9.16 -15.38 -3.85
CA LEU A 35 10.31 -16.26 -3.69
C LEU A 35 10.07 -17.64 -4.32
N ALA A 36 8.87 -18.19 -4.19
CA ALA A 36 8.52 -19.46 -4.83
C ALA A 36 8.60 -19.38 -6.37
N TYR A 37 8.09 -18.30 -6.99
CA TYR A 37 8.18 -18.09 -8.44
C TYR A 37 9.62 -17.87 -8.94
N LEU A 38 10.50 -17.30 -8.10
CA LEU A 38 11.92 -17.14 -8.44
C LEU A 38 12.72 -18.44 -8.26
N LEU A 39 12.45 -19.21 -7.21
CA LEU A 39 13.30 -20.31 -6.78
C LEU A 39 12.83 -21.69 -7.28
N SER A 40 11.55 -21.85 -7.60
CA SER A 40 10.98 -23.15 -7.96
C SER A 40 10.56 -23.18 -9.43
N PRO A 41 11.35 -23.82 -10.33
CA PRO A 41 10.83 -24.18 -11.64
C PRO A 41 9.72 -25.23 -11.48
N LEU A 42 8.68 -25.19 -12.32
CA LEU A 42 7.58 -26.18 -12.26
C LEU A 42 8.02 -27.56 -12.75
N SER A 43 9.02 -27.61 -13.63
CA SER A 43 9.64 -28.84 -14.10
C SER A 43 11.16 -28.73 -14.09
N ARG A 44 11.82 -29.88 -13.95
CA ARG A 44 13.28 -29.96 -13.90
C ARG A 44 13.86 -29.51 -15.25
N GLY A 45 14.49 -28.34 -15.27
CA GLY A 45 15.08 -27.75 -16.49
C GLY A 45 14.38 -26.50 -17.02
N ASP A 46 13.22 -26.12 -16.47
CA ASP A 46 12.55 -24.87 -16.87
C ASP A 46 13.28 -23.62 -16.33
N PRO A 47 13.29 -22.51 -17.08
CA PRO A 47 13.83 -21.25 -16.58
C PRO A 47 12.93 -20.66 -15.46
N PRO A 48 13.51 -19.84 -14.56
CA PRO A 48 12.76 -19.17 -13.51
C PRO A 48 11.70 -18.20 -14.07
N ARG A 49 10.57 -18.08 -13.38
CA ARG A 49 9.39 -17.34 -13.85
C ARG A 49 9.47 -15.87 -13.47
N VAL A 50 10.45 -15.17 -14.02
CA VAL A 50 10.75 -13.78 -13.67
C VAL A 50 9.53 -12.86 -13.89
N GLY A 51 8.76 -13.08 -14.97
CA GLY A 51 7.55 -12.31 -15.26
C GLY A 51 6.49 -12.40 -14.16
N SER A 52 6.01 -13.61 -13.85
CA SER A 52 5.04 -13.83 -12.77
C SER A 52 5.60 -13.42 -11.40
N ALA A 53 6.90 -13.64 -11.14
CA ALA A 53 7.56 -13.15 -9.94
C ALA A 53 7.44 -11.62 -9.82
N CYS A 54 7.71 -10.86 -10.88
CA CYS A 54 7.55 -9.40 -10.89
C CYS A 54 6.10 -8.98 -10.59
N VAL A 55 5.10 -9.67 -11.15
CA VAL A 55 3.67 -9.38 -10.87
C VAL A 55 3.35 -9.59 -9.38
N VAL A 56 3.81 -10.69 -8.80
CA VAL A 56 3.60 -10.98 -7.37
C VAL A 56 4.36 -10.00 -6.49
N LEU A 57 5.55 -9.54 -6.90
CA LEU A 57 6.29 -8.51 -6.19
C LEU A 57 5.52 -7.18 -6.16
N VAL A 58 4.88 -6.79 -7.26
CA VAL A 58 4.01 -5.60 -7.30
C VAL A 58 2.86 -5.74 -6.30
N ALA A 59 2.26 -6.93 -6.18
CA ALA A 59 1.25 -7.22 -5.17
C ALA A 59 1.81 -7.08 -3.73
N ALA A 60 2.99 -7.65 -3.45
CA ALA A 60 3.65 -7.53 -2.14
C ALA A 60 3.95 -6.07 -1.76
N LEU A 61 4.47 -5.29 -2.70
CA LEU A 61 4.78 -3.87 -2.49
C LEU A 61 3.51 -3.04 -2.26
N SER A 62 2.43 -3.33 -3.00
CA SER A 62 1.13 -2.67 -2.78
C SER A 62 0.54 -2.98 -1.41
N GLY A 63 0.66 -4.22 -0.93
CA GLY A 63 0.28 -4.62 0.43
C GLY A 63 1.12 -3.94 1.51
N SER A 64 2.43 -3.79 1.28
CA SER A 64 3.34 -3.06 2.18
C SER A 64 2.96 -1.59 2.30
N GLY A 65 2.67 -0.94 1.17
CA GLY A 65 2.22 0.44 1.09
C GLY A 65 0.89 0.65 1.82
N LEU A 66 -0.07 -0.25 1.60
CA LEU A 66 -1.36 -0.26 2.29
C LEU A 66 -1.18 -0.40 3.80
N SER A 67 -0.37 -1.37 4.26
CA SER A 67 -0.07 -1.57 5.69
C SER A 67 0.48 -0.31 6.34
N THR A 68 1.43 0.35 5.66
CA THR A 68 2.03 1.61 6.12
C THR A 68 0.99 2.74 6.19
N ALA A 69 0.08 2.82 5.23
CA ALA A 69 -0.96 3.83 5.20
C ALA A 69 -2.01 3.62 6.29
N VAL A 70 -2.46 2.37 6.51
CA VAL A 70 -3.35 1.99 7.62
C VAL A 70 -2.72 2.36 8.95
N PHE A 71 -1.46 1.98 9.17
CA PHE A 71 -0.73 2.31 10.39
C PHE A 71 -0.63 3.84 10.61
N SER A 72 -0.24 4.59 9.56
CA SER A 72 -0.09 6.04 9.61
C SER A 72 -1.41 6.79 9.82
N PHE A 73 -2.50 6.30 9.21
CA PHE A 73 -3.84 6.84 9.41
C PHE A 73 -4.28 6.60 10.85
N HIS A 74 -4.14 5.35 11.31
CA HIS A 74 -4.56 4.95 12.65
C HIS A 74 -3.85 5.74 13.74
N ARG A 75 -2.51 5.80 13.69
CA ARG A 75 -1.71 6.54 14.66
C ARG A 75 -2.15 8.01 14.79
N ALA A 76 -2.65 8.60 13.72
CA ALA A 76 -3.11 10.00 13.71
C ALA A 76 -4.56 10.21 14.11
N THR A 77 -5.33 9.13 14.18
CA THR A 77 -6.70 9.13 14.69
C THR A 77 -6.75 8.72 16.15
N SER A 78 -5.85 7.85 16.62
CA SER A 78 -5.84 7.35 17.99
C SER A 78 -5.20 8.32 18.98
N THR A 79 -4.19 9.10 18.58
CA THR A 79 -3.66 10.19 19.41
C THR A 79 -4.60 11.39 19.35
N PHE A 80 -5.68 11.33 20.12
CA PHE A 80 -6.71 12.37 20.24
C PHE A 80 -6.24 13.66 20.94
N SER A 81 -4.98 13.72 21.39
CA SER A 81 -4.47 14.78 22.28
C SER A 81 -3.11 15.36 21.90
N ILE A 82 -2.51 14.94 20.77
CA ILE A 82 -1.24 15.53 20.34
C ILE A 82 -1.57 16.79 19.54
N ASP A 83 -1.28 17.95 20.11
CA ASP A 83 -1.22 19.19 19.35
C ASP A 83 0.01 19.09 18.45
N TRP A 84 -0.23 18.85 17.16
CA TRP A 84 0.86 18.66 16.20
C TRP A 84 1.48 20.03 15.94
N ASP A 85 2.80 20.13 16.12
CA ASP A 85 3.53 21.29 15.65
C ASP A 85 3.40 21.45 14.12
N GLU A 86 3.50 22.67 13.61
CA GLU A 86 3.39 22.98 12.18
C GLU A 86 4.44 22.21 11.35
N GLY A 87 5.64 22.01 11.90
CA GLY A 87 6.66 21.18 11.25
C GLY A 87 6.23 19.72 11.08
N GLN A 88 5.54 19.16 12.08
CA GLN A 88 5.03 17.79 12.03
C GLN A 88 3.84 17.66 11.08
N LYS A 89 2.95 18.67 11.03
CA LYS A 89 1.83 18.73 10.07
C LYS A 89 2.32 18.75 8.63
N GLU A 90 3.33 19.57 8.32
CA GLU A 90 3.87 19.65 6.95
C GLU A 90 4.61 18.37 6.55
N SER A 91 5.42 17.80 7.43
CA SER A 91 6.07 16.49 7.20
C SER A 91 5.03 15.39 6.91
N ARG A 92 3.94 15.36 7.68
CA ARG A 92 2.83 14.43 7.47
C ARG A 92 2.13 14.66 6.12
N ARG A 93 1.90 15.92 5.74
CA ARG A 93 1.30 16.29 4.45
C ARG A 93 2.18 15.82 3.29
N GLN A 94 3.49 16.03 3.35
CA GLN A 94 4.43 15.54 2.34
C GLN A 94 4.39 14.01 2.22
N ARG A 95 4.40 13.31 3.36
CA ARG A 95 4.29 11.84 3.38
C ARG A 95 3.00 11.36 2.73
N LEU A 96 1.86 11.99 3.03
CA LEU A 96 0.57 11.63 2.41
C LEU A 96 0.54 11.90 0.91
N LYS A 97 1.18 12.98 0.43
CA LYS A 97 1.36 13.24 -1.01
C LYS A 97 2.17 12.13 -1.68
N ILE A 98 3.27 11.70 -1.08
CA ILE A 98 4.10 10.59 -1.58
C ILE A 98 3.30 9.29 -1.62
N HIS A 99 2.61 8.92 -0.54
CA HIS A 99 1.75 7.73 -0.51
C HIS A 99 0.64 7.79 -1.57
N SER A 100 0.02 8.96 -1.77
CA SER A 100 -0.97 9.16 -2.83
C SER A 100 -0.36 8.98 -4.22
N SER A 101 0.81 9.57 -4.48
CA SER A 101 1.48 9.45 -5.78
C SER A 101 1.89 8.01 -6.08
N ILE A 102 2.50 7.32 -5.12
CA ILE A 102 2.93 5.92 -5.30
C ILE A 102 1.70 5.01 -5.48
N SER A 103 0.68 5.13 -4.64
CA SER A 103 -0.53 4.31 -4.78
C SER A 103 -1.28 4.53 -6.11
N THR A 104 -1.32 5.76 -6.63
CA THR A 104 -1.83 6.04 -7.98
C THR A 104 -1.02 5.32 -9.06
N ASN A 105 0.32 5.40 -9.01
CA ASN A 105 1.18 4.71 -9.99
C ASN A 105 1.00 3.19 -9.94
N PHE A 106 0.94 2.59 -8.74
CA PHE A 106 0.64 1.18 -8.56
C PHE A 106 -0.75 0.81 -9.09
N SER A 107 -1.76 1.66 -8.89
CA SER A 107 -3.11 1.39 -9.40
C SER A 107 -3.16 1.41 -10.93
N LEU A 108 -2.48 2.37 -11.58
CA LEU A 108 -2.38 2.43 -13.03
C LEU A 108 -1.63 1.23 -13.61
N LEU A 109 -0.50 0.88 -12.99
CA LEU A 109 0.28 -0.30 -13.38
C LEU A 109 -0.55 -1.58 -13.25
N SER A 110 -1.19 -1.81 -12.10
CA SER A 110 -1.98 -3.01 -11.86
C SER A 110 -3.21 -3.08 -12.76
N LEU A 111 -3.84 -1.95 -13.08
CA LEU A 111 -4.92 -1.89 -14.09
C LEU A 111 -4.43 -2.30 -15.48
N ALA A 112 -3.27 -1.77 -15.91
CA ALA A 112 -2.67 -2.15 -17.18
C ALA A 112 -2.32 -3.64 -17.23
N LEU A 113 -1.81 -4.20 -16.12
CA LEU A 113 -1.51 -5.63 -16.02
C LEU A 113 -2.77 -6.50 -16.06
N VAL A 114 -3.86 -6.11 -15.37
CA VAL A 114 -5.15 -6.82 -15.46
C VAL A 114 -5.65 -6.84 -16.90
N ILE A 115 -5.65 -5.69 -17.59
CA ILE A 115 -6.09 -5.60 -18.99
C ILE A 115 -5.20 -6.46 -19.89
N PHE A 116 -3.88 -6.40 -19.69
CA PHE A 116 -2.91 -7.18 -20.45
C PHE A 116 -3.14 -8.69 -20.28
N PHE A 117 -3.19 -9.19 -19.05
CA PHE A 117 -3.31 -10.63 -18.78
C PHE A 117 -4.72 -11.19 -19.02
N ALA A 118 -5.77 -10.38 -18.91
CA ALA A 118 -7.13 -10.82 -19.19
C ALA A 118 -7.48 -10.77 -20.68
N GLY A 119 -6.96 -9.77 -21.42
CA GLY A 119 -7.33 -9.54 -22.82
C GLY A 119 -6.30 -10.02 -23.83
N PHE A 120 -5.01 -9.69 -23.63
CA PHE A 120 -3.98 -9.81 -24.67
C PHE A 120 -3.09 -11.04 -24.51
N ALA A 121 -2.69 -11.37 -23.28
CA ALA A 121 -1.79 -12.48 -23.03
C ALA A 121 -2.36 -13.86 -23.44
N PRO A 122 -3.66 -14.17 -23.24
CA PRO A 122 -4.23 -15.44 -23.68
C PRO A 122 -4.22 -15.61 -25.20
N GLN A 123 -4.42 -14.52 -25.96
CA GLN A 123 -4.43 -14.54 -27.43
C GLN A 123 -3.04 -14.77 -28.04
N ARG A 124 -1.99 -14.52 -27.27
CA ARG A 124 -0.59 -14.62 -27.72
C ARG A 124 0.18 -15.76 -27.07
N GLU A 125 -0.50 -16.65 -26.34
CA GLU A 125 0.12 -17.76 -25.59
C GLU A 125 1.24 -17.30 -24.64
N LEU A 126 1.12 -16.09 -24.09
CA LEU A 126 2.11 -15.49 -23.19
C LEU A 126 1.87 -15.85 -21.70
N CYS A 127 0.92 -16.74 -21.41
CA CYS A 127 0.60 -17.16 -20.05
C CYS A 127 1.66 -18.14 -19.53
N ALA A 128 2.08 -17.97 -18.27
CA ALA A 128 3.05 -18.89 -17.63
C ALA A 128 2.43 -20.26 -17.25
N HIS A 129 1.11 -20.39 -17.35
CA HIS A 129 0.34 -21.60 -17.08
C HIS A 129 -0.65 -21.82 -18.23
N GLU A 130 -1.39 -22.95 -18.19
CA GLU A 130 -2.50 -23.23 -19.12
C GLU A 130 -3.49 -22.06 -19.25
N THR A 131 -3.60 -21.24 -18.20
CA THR A 131 -4.37 -19.99 -18.22
C THR A 131 -3.58 -18.85 -17.58
N CYS A 132 -3.89 -17.61 -17.97
CA CYS A 132 -3.38 -16.40 -17.31
C CYS A 132 -4.11 -16.08 -15.99
N GLY A 133 -4.94 -16.99 -15.47
CA GLY A 133 -5.83 -16.71 -14.34
C GLY A 133 -5.09 -16.28 -13.06
N ALA A 134 -3.93 -16.89 -12.80
CA ALA A 134 -3.11 -16.52 -11.65
C ALA A 134 -2.55 -15.09 -11.78
N ASP A 135 -1.97 -14.74 -12.94
CA ASP A 135 -1.40 -13.41 -13.17
C ASP A 135 -2.47 -12.31 -13.17
N VAL A 136 -3.67 -12.60 -13.70
CA VAL A 136 -4.85 -11.72 -13.58
C VAL A 136 -5.24 -11.53 -12.11
N GLY A 137 -5.30 -12.61 -11.33
CA GLY A 137 -5.63 -12.59 -9.91
C GLY A 137 -4.65 -11.73 -9.10
N TRP A 138 -3.35 -11.94 -9.27
CA TRP A 138 -2.31 -11.14 -8.59
C TRP A 138 -2.40 -9.66 -8.95
N SER A 139 -2.61 -9.35 -10.22
CA SER A 139 -2.77 -7.98 -10.72
C SER A 139 -4.03 -7.32 -10.16
N ALA A 140 -5.16 -8.04 -10.09
CA ALA A 140 -6.41 -7.55 -9.54
C ALA A 140 -6.32 -7.29 -8.03
N ILE A 141 -5.68 -8.18 -7.27
CA ILE A 141 -5.47 -7.97 -5.84
C ILE A 141 -4.56 -6.77 -5.59
N SER A 142 -3.51 -6.61 -6.39
CA SER A 142 -2.65 -5.42 -6.30
C SER A 142 -3.41 -4.14 -6.59
N LEU A 143 -4.28 -4.13 -7.62
CA LEU A 143 -5.14 -3.00 -7.96
C LEU A 143 -6.08 -2.64 -6.80
N ILE A 144 -6.75 -3.61 -6.20
CA ILE A 144 -7.64 -3.37 -5.05
C ILE A 144 -6.84 -2.81 -3.87
N SER A 145 -5.68 -3.41 -3.57
CA SER A 145 -4.82 -2.98 -2.47
C SER A 145 -4.31 -1.56 -2.66
N SER A 146 -3.89 -1.20 -3.87
CA SER A 146 -3.42 0.15 -4.21
C SER A 146 -4.54 1.19 -4.22
N VAL A 147 -5.76 0.83 -4.64
CA VAL A 147 -6.94 1.70 -4.57
C VAL A 147 -7.32 1.98 -3.11
N ILE A 148 -7.36 0.96 -2.24
CA ILE A 148 -7.63 1.16 -0.81
C ILE A 148 -6.53 2.03 -0.19
N TRP A 149 -5.26 1.79 -0.54
CA TRP A 149 -4.14 2.61 -0.09
C TRP A 149 -4.31 4.08 -0.51
N LEU A 150 -4.70 4.34 -1.76
CA LEU A 150 -4.98 5.68 -2.25
C LEU A 150 -6.11 6.34 -1.43
N LEU A 151 -7.23 5.64 -1.24
CA LEU A 151 -8.38 6.16 -0.47
C LEU A 151 -7.99 6.56 0.96
N ILE A 152 -7.23 5.72 1.67
CA ILE A 152 -6.74 6.04 3.03
C ILE A 152 -5.85 7.27 3.02
N SER A 153 -4.97 7.40 2.02
CA SER A 153 -4.07 8.55 1.88
C SER A 153 -4.86 9.84 1.61
N LEU A 154 -5.87 9.79 0.74
CA LEU A 154 -6.77 10.90 0.44
C LEU A 154 -7.59 11.32 1.67
N MET A 155 -8.10 10.36 2.44
CA MET A 155 -8.80 10.62 3.70
C MET A 155 -7.87 11.33 4.71
N GLY A 156 -6.62 10.89 4.81
CA GLY A 156 -5.60 11.54 5.63
C GLY A 156 -5.37 13.01 5.24
N MET A 157 -5.29 13.31 3.94
CA MET A 157 -5.12 14.69 3.46
C MET A 157 -6.34 15.57 3.76
N ARG A 158 -7.55 15.05 3.56
CA ARG A 158 -8.80 15.77 3.88
C ARG A 158 -8.89 16.12 5.36
N LYS A 159 -8.48 15.21 6.25
CA LYS A 159 -8.47 15.46 7.70
C LYS A 159 -7.54 16.63 8.05
N LEU A 160 -6.32 16.66 7.50
CA LEU A 160 -5.37 17.75 7.73
C LEU A 160 -5.87 19.11 7.24
N SER A 161 -6.53 19.15 6.08
CA SER A 161 -7.09 20.40 5.54
C SER A 161 -8.17 21.00 6.45
N LYS A 162 -9.02 20.17 7.06
CA LYS A 162 -10.07 20.63 7.97
C LYS A 162 -9.51 21.16 9.29
N THR A 163 -8.42 20.59 9.79
CA THR A 163 -7.76 21.06 11.02
C THR A 163 -7.11 22.43 10.84
N GLY A 164 -6.46 22.70 9.70
CA GLY A 164 -5.85 24.01 9.42
C GLY A 164 -6.85 25.15 9.33
N SER A 165 -8.06 24.90 8.80
CA SER A 165 -9.11 25.93 8.67
C SER A 165 -9.66 26.42 10.01
N LYS A 166 -9.66 25.58 11.05
CA LYS A 166 -10.23 25.94 12.36
C LYS A 166 -9.31 26.84 13.19
N ILE A 167 -8.00 26.78 12.96
CA ILE A 167 -7.02 27.59 13.71
C ILE A 167 -7.05 29.06 13.23
N GLY A 168 -7.39 29.30 11.96
CA GLY A 168 -7.53 30.65 11.39
C GLY A 168 -8.72 31.45 11.92
N GLU A 169 -9.72 30.82 12.56
CA GLU A 169 -10.91 31.50 13.11
C GLU A 169 -10.77 31.88 14.59
N VAL A 170 -9.76 31.39 15.31
CA VAL A 170 -9.64 31.58 16.79
C VAL A 170 -8.70 32.75 17.15
N GLY A 171 -8.11 33.44 16.17
CA GLY A 171 -7.06 34.44 16.39
C GLY A 171 -7.37 35.83 15.82
N LEU A 172 -8.31 36.55 16.44
CA LEU A 172 -8.29 38.02 16.53
C LEU A 172 -9.25 38.45 17.65
N PRO A 173 -8.75 38.70 18.88
CA PRO A 173 -9.49 39.56 19.79
C PRO A 173 -9.55 40.98 19.19
N PRO A 174 -10.68 41.70 19.35
CA PRO A 174 -10.80 43.09 18.93
C PRO A 174 -9.85 44.03 19.67
#